data_AF-A0A257WQ06-F1
#
_entry.id   AF-A0A257WQ06-F1
#
_cell.length_a   1.000
_cell.length_b   1.000
_cell.length_c   1.000
_cell.angle_alpha   90.00
_cell.angle_beta   90.00
_cell.angle_gamma   90.00
#
_symmetry.space_group_name_H-M   'P 1'
#
loop_
_entity.id
_entity.type
_entity.pdbx_description
1 polymer ?
#
loop_
_entity_poly.entity_id
_entity_poly.type
_entity_poly.pdbx_seq_one_letter_code
_entity_poly.pdbx_strand_id
1 'polypeptide(L)'
;PDAPAPGATPSLRLIQMRTIAKRFASSEVVESEKCELRLLPQPVDRYTPSDAEHADGAVMFFTFGTNPEVVLLIESDGREWSFAIGRMTGAEEVVVTLDNRVVWEGAPLQQGIASPYTGHTAPIEIPGIASDGRALSQ
;
A
#
# COMPACT_ATOMS: atom_id res chain seq x y z
N PRO A 1 0.74 -6.46 11.32
CA PRO A 1 -0.61 -5.90 11.57
C PRO A 1 -1.45 -6.75 12.55
N ASP A 2 -0.85 -7.19 13.68
CA ASP A 2 -1.48 -8.07 14.71
C ASP A 2 -2.60 -8.99 14.18
N ALA A 3 -2.20 -10.03 13.45
CA ALA A 3 -3.11 -10.93 12.76
C ALA A 3 -2.65 -12.39 12.99
N PRO A 4 -3.57 -13.38 12.93
CA PRO A 4 -3.19 -14.79 13.01
C PRO A 4 -2.21 -15.18 11.90
N ALA A 5 -1.46 -16.25 12.13
CA ALA A 5 -0.56 -16.83 11.14
C ALA A 5 -1.29 -17.10 9.80
N PRO A 6 -0.58 -17.03 8.65
CA PRO A 6 -1.14 -17.29 7.33
C PRO A 6 -1.84 -18.66 7.27
N GLY A 7 -3.03 -18.67 6.70
CA GLY A 7 -3.83 -19.88 6.56
C GLY A 7 -3.17 -20.91 5.63
N ALA A 8 -3.41 -22.19 5.93
CA ALA A 8 -2.84 -23.30 5.16
C ALA A 8 -3.28 -23.31 3.69
N THR A 9 -4.45 -22.75 3.36
CA THR A 9 -4.95 -22.70 1.98
C THR A 9 -4.93 -21.27 1.42
N PRO A 10 -4.73 -21.12 0.10
CA PRO A 10 -4.82 -19.81 -0.55
C PRO A 10 -6.16 -19.10 -0.27
N SER A 11 -7.28 -19.82 -0.21
CA SER A 11 -8.59 -19.22 0.06
C SER A 11 -8.68 -18.62 1.47
N LEU A 12 -8.10 -19.30 2.47
CA LEU A 12 -8.05 -18.79 3.84
C LEU A 12 -7.16 -17.54 3.94
N ARG A 13 -6.00 -17.54 3.28
CA ARG A 13 -5.11 -16.37 3.23
C ARG A 13 -5.78 -15.17 2.58
N LEU A 14 -6.54 -15.38 1.51
CA LEU A 14 -7.31 -14.30 0.90
C LEU A 14 -8.38 -13.72 1.84
N ILE A 15 -9.05 -14.56 2.63
CA ILE A 15 -9.96 -14.08 3.67
C ILE A 15 -9.21 -13.25 4.71
N GLN A 16 -8.05 -13.72 5.18
CA GLN A 16 -7.22 -13.01 6.14
C GLN A 16 -6.75 -11.66 5.60
N MET A 17 -6.22 -11.59 4.37
CA MET A 17 -5.80 -10.34 3.74
C MET A 17 -6.95 -9.31 3.67
N ARG A 18 -8.16 -9.74 3.31
CA ARG A 18 -9.34 -8.85 3.32
C ARG A 18 -9.72 -8.41 4.73
N THR A 19 -9.62 -9.30 5.72
CA THR A 19 -9.87 -8.96 7.12
C THR A 19 -8.85 -7.95 7.65
N ILE A 20 -7.58 -8.13 7.30
CA ILE A 20 -6.50 -7.19 7.64
C ILE A 20 -6.76 -5.84 6.96
N ALA A 21 -7.03 -5.82 5.66
CA ALA A 21 -7.27 -4.59 4.90
C ALA A 21 -8.44 -3.75 5.46
N LYS A 22 -9.52 -4.40 5.93
CA LYS A 22 -10.68 -3.72 6.52
C LYS A 22 -10.39 -2.97 7.82
N ARG A 23 -9.26 -3.23 8.47
CA ARG A 23 -8.82 -2.51 9.68
C ARG A 23 -8.13 -1.20 9.35
N PHE A 24 -7.77 -0.99 8.09
CA PHE A 24 -7.19 0.25 7.62
C PHE A 24 -8.28 1.24 7.23
N ALA A 25 -8.01 2.52 7.49
CA ALA A 25 -8.77 3.64 6.96
C ALA A 25 -7.80 4.68 6.41
N SER A 26 -8.24 5.43 5.40
CA SER A 26 -7.40 6.44 4.76
C SER A 26 -8.21 7.68 4.44
N SER A 27 -7.58 8.84 4.60
CA SER A 27 -8.12 10.12 4.17
C SER A 27 -7.04 10.95 3.48
N GLU A 28 -7.46 11.89 2.66
CA GLU A 28 -6.59 12.89 2.05
C GLU A 28 -7.15 14.29 2.24
N VAL A 29 -6.31 15.31 2.04
CA VAL A 29 -6.71 16.72 2.02
C VAL A 29 -6.43 17.32 0.65
N VAL A 30 -7.45 17.84 -0.01
CA VAL A 30 -7.38 18.46 -1.33
C VAL A 30 -8.02 19.83 -1.23
N GLU A 31 -7.29 20.90 -1.58
CA GLU A 31 -7.77 22.28 -1.47
C GLU A 31 -8.28 22.62 -0.06
N SER A 32 -7.56 22.18 0.97
CA SER A 32 -7.96 22.28 2.39
C SER A 32 -9.25 21.55 2.80
N GLU A 33 -9.84 20.73 1.92
CA GLU A 33 -10.98 19.86 2.25
C GLU A 33 -10.54 18.43 2.52
N LYS A 34 -11.05 17.84 3.62
CA LYS A 34 -10.77 16.44 3.97
C LYS A 34 -11.70 15.49 3.22
N CYS A 35 -11.11 14.55 2.49
CA CYS A 35 -11.79 13.49 1.76
C CYS A 35 -11.51 12.12 2.41
N GLU A 36 -12.56 11.38 2.77
CA GLU A 36 -12.43 10.00 3.21
C GLU A 36 -12.31 9.07 1.99
N LEU A 37 -11.30 8.21 1.99
CA LEU A 37 -11.04 7.29 0.88
C LEU A 37 -11.70 5.94 1.13
N ARG A 38 -12.32 5.40 0.09
CA ARG A 38 -13.01 4.10 0.14
C ARG A 38 -12.05 2.97 -0.19
N LEU A 39 -11.94 1.98 0.68
CA LEU A 39 -11.22 0.72 0.38
C LEU A 39 -11.94 -0.06 -0.73
N LEU A 40 -11.20 -0.50 -1.76
CA LEU A 40 -11.64 -1.55 -2.67
C LEU A 40 -11.41 -2.92 -2.00
N PRO A 41 -12.48 -3.65 -1.65
CA PRO A 41 -12.37 -4.86 -0.82
C PRO A 41 -11.83 -6.08 -1.57
N GLN A 42 -11.80 -6.03 -2.90
CA GLN A 42 -11.21 -7.05 -3.75
C GLN A 42 -9.80 -6.62 -4.13
N PRO A 43 -8.77 -7.49 -3.98
CA PRO A 43 -7.45 -7.21 -4.50
C PRO A 43 -7.50 -6.96 -6.00
N VAL A 44 -6.79 -5.92 -6.45
CA VAL A 44 -6.60 -5.66 -7.89
C VAL A 44 -5.59 -6.61 -8.49
N ASP A 45 -4.67 -7.11 -7.66
CA ASP A 45 -3.72 -8.15 -8.03
C ASP A 45 -3.39 -9.03 -6.82
N ARG A 46 -2.95 -10.24 -7.10
CA ARG A 46 -2.51 -11.22 -6.11
C ARG A 46 -1.29 -11.96 -6.64
N TYR A 47 -0.26 -12.05 -5.83
CA TYR A 47 1.04 -12.60 -6.21
C TYR A 47 1.64 -13.41 -5.06
N THR A 48 2.77 -14.05 -5.34
CA THR A 48 3.55 -14.78 -4.34
C THR A 48 4.86 -14.03 -4.13
N PRO A 49 5.10 -13.41 -2.95
CA PRO A 49 6.25 -12.55 -2.73
C PRO A 49 7.58 -13.32 -2.58
N SER A 50 7.53 -14.63 -2.32
CA SER A 50 8.71 -15.49 -2.21
C SER A 50 8.37 -16.97 -2.42
N ASP A 51 9.39 -17.83 -2.51
CA ASP A 51 9.20 -19.29 -2.63
C ASP A 51 8.83 -19.98 -1.31
N ALA A 52 8.62 -19.23 -0.22
CA ALA A 52 8.26 -19.80 1.07
C ALA A 52 6.86 -20.44 1.04
N GLU A 53 6.71 -21.56 1.75
CA GLU A 53 5.41 -22.22 1.88
C GLU A 53 4.40 -21.26 2.54
N HIS A 54 3.21 -21.15 1.93
CA HIS A 54 2.15 -20.21 2.32
C HIS A 54 2.44 -18.72 2.09
N ALA A 55 3.53 -18.36 1.40
CA ALA A 55 3.72 -16.98 0.95
C ALA A 55 2.54 -16.52 0.07
N ASP A 56 2.08 -15.30 0.28
CA ASP A 56 0.94 -14.72 -0.43
C ASP A 56 0.99 -13.21 -0.32
N GLY A 57 0.61 -12.53 -1.38
CA GLY A 57 0.61 -11.08 -1.46
C GLY A 57 -0.61 -10.59 -2.21
N ALA A 58 -1.14 -9.43 -1.80
CA ALA A 58 -2.24 -8.77 -2.47
C ALA A 58 -2.00 -7.27 -2.55
N VAL A 59 -2.43 -6.70 -3.67
CA VAL A 59 -2.50 -5.24 -3.88
C VAL A 59 -3.95 -4.80 -3.77
N MET A 60 -4.22 -3.81 -2.93
CA MET A 60 -5.52 -3.17 -2.78
C MET A 60 -5.38 -1.65 -2.90
N PHE A 61 -6.48 -0.97 -3.16
CA PHE A 61 -6.50 0.49 -3.23
C PHE A 61 -7.51 1.11 -2.28
N PHE A 62 -7.16 2.26 -1.74
CA PHE A 62 -8.13 3.25 -1.30
C PHE A 62 -8.36 4.25 -2.42
N THR A 63 -9.62 4.58 -2.68
CA THR A 63 -10.03 5.39 -3.82
C THR A 63 -10.90 6.55 -3.40
N PHE A 64 -10.75 7.69 -4.07
CA PHE A 64 -11.77 8.71 -4.13
C PHE A 64 -12.55 8.57 -5.45
N GLY A 65 -13.84 8.26 -5.37
CA GLY A 65 -14.63 7.86 -6.54
C GLY A 65 -14.08 6.60 -7.23
N THR A 66 -13.56 6.77 -8.44
CA THR A 66 -12.91 5.70 -9.24
C THR A 66 -11.39 5.82 -9.29
N ASN A 67 -10.80 6.88 -8.73
CA ASN A 67 -9.36 7.11 -8.79
C ASN A 67 -8.65 6.45 -7.60
N PRO A 68 -7.65 5.58 -7.81
CA PRO A 68 -6.78 5.09 -6.74
C PRO A 68 -5.89 6.21 -6.19
N GLU A 69 -6.00 6.45 -4.88
CA GLU A 69 -5.25 7.51 -4.19
C GLU A 69 -4.15 6.94 -3.28
N VAL A 70 -4.37 5.74 -2.74
CA VAL A 70 -3.40 5.01 -1.92
C VAL A 70 -3.39 3.54 -2.31
N VAL A 71 -2.18 2.99 -2.46
CA VAL A 71 -1.96 1.55 -2.56
C VAL A 71 -1.65 0.95 -1.19
N LEU A 72 -2.31 -0.17 -0.89
CA LEU A 72 -2.05 -1.01 0.27
C LEU A 72 -1.56 -2.37 -0.23
N LEU A 73 -0.34 -2.73 0.17
CA LEU A 73 0.21 -4.06 -0.02
C LEU A 73 0.07 -4.82 1.29
N ILE A 74 -0.45 -6.04 1.22
CA ILE A 74 -0.44 -6.98 2.34
C ILE A 74 0.26 -8.23 1.85
N GLU A 75 1.32 -8.61 2.54
CA GLU A 75 2.17 -9.74 2.17
C GLU A 75 2.37 -10.66 3.35
N SER A 76 2.72 -11.90 3.05
CA SER A 76 3.24 -12.84 4.02
C SER A 76 4.47 -13.56 3.48
N ASP A 77 5.44 -13.76 4.37
CA ASP A 77 6.60 -14.64 4.19
C ASP A 77 6.28 -16.12 4.48
N GLY A 78 5.01 -16.47 4.67
CA GLY A 78 4.54 -17.79 5.07
C GLY A 78 4.40 -17.99 6.57
N ARG A 79 4.90 -17.05 7.40
CA ARG A 79 4.82 -17.12 8.87
C ARG A 79 4.06 -15.95 9.47
N GLU A 80 4.34 -14.75 9.00
CA GLU A 80 3.77 -13.51 9.51
C GLU A 80 3.21 -12.65 8.37
N TRP A 81 2.34 -11.72 8.73
CA TRP A 81 1.81 -10.72 7.80
C TRP A 81 2.60 -9.42 7.94
N SER A 82 2.99 -8.85 6.81
CA SER A 82 3.53 -7.49 6.68
C SER A 82 2.58 -6.64 5.83
N PHE A 83 2.79 -5.33 5.86
CA PHE A 83 2.08 -4.42 4.97
C PHE A 83 2.99 -3.27 4.54
N ALA A 84 2.70 -2.71 3.37
CA ALA A 84 3.30 -1.49 2.87
C ALA A 84 2.22 -0.56 2.31
N ILE A 85 2.48 0.74 2.34
CA ILE A 85 1.55 1.78 1.92
C ILE A 85 2.28 2.68 0.93
N GLY A 86 1.61 3.03 -0.17
CA GLY A 86 2.16 3.90 -1.20
C GLY A 86 1.17 4.99 -1.61
N ARG A 87 1.72 6.16 -1.89
CA ARG A 87 0.97 7.33 -2.36
C ARG A 87 0.72 7.26 -3.86
N MET A 88 -0.52 7.46 -4.30
CA MET A 88 -0.92 7.57 -5.71
C MET A 88 -1.58 8.92 -6.06
N THR A 89 -1.94 9.69 -5.04
CA THR A 89 -2.61 10.99 -5.15
C THR A 89 -1.67 12.20 -5.18
N GLY A 90 -2.16 13.29 -5.78
CA GLY A 90 -1.59 14.65 -5.73
C GLY A 90 -2.02 15.50 -4.53
N ALA A 91 -2.78 14.97 -3.57
CA ALA A 91 -3.32 15.70 -2.41
C ALA A 91 -2.27 16.44 -1.55
N GLU A 92 -2.67 17.45 -0.78
CA GLU A 92 -1.76 18.15 0.14
C GLU A 92 -1.28 17.21 1.25
N GLU A 93 -2.21 16.44 1.81
CA GLU A 93 -1.96 15.47 2.87
C GLU A 93 -2.62 14.14 2.55
N VAL A 94 -2.01 13.05 3.01
CA VAL A 94 -2.59 11.71 2.96
C VAL A 94 -2.24 11.01 4.25
N VAL A 95 -3.24 10.46 4.92
CA VAL A 95 -3.05 9.76 6.20
C VAL A 95 -3.68 8.38 6.09
N VAL A 96 -2.93 7.37 6.51
CA VAL A 96 -3.42 6.00 6.65
C VAL A 96 -3.32 5.57 8.10
N THR A 97 -4.43 5.04 8.61
CA THR A 97 -4.53 4.50 9.97
C THR A 97 -4.79 3.00 9.91
N LEU A 98 -4.32 2.30 10.94
CA LEU A 98 -4.65 0.91 11.25
C LEU A 98 -5.21 0.88 12.67
N ASP A 99 -6.45 0.42 12.84
CA ASP A 99 -7.14 0.41 14.14
C ASP A 99 -7.08 1.78 14.85
N ASN A 100 -7.37 2.86 14.11
CA ASN A 100 -7.35 4.26 14.55
C ASN A 100 -5.97 4.80 14.96
N ARG A 101 -4.89 4.06 14.74
CA ARG A 101 -3.51 4.55 14.91
C ARG A 101 -2.93 4.94 13.56
N VAL A 102 -2.36 6.13 13.46
CA VAL A 102 -1.59 6.55 12.27
C VAL A 102 -0.41 5.59 12.09
N VAL A 103 -0.36 4.92 10.95
CA VAL A 103 0.73 4.01 10.56
C VAL A 103 1.55 4.54 9.39
N TRP A 104 1.01 5.51 8.65
CA TRP A 104 1.70 6.18 7.57
C TRP A 104 1.09 7.55 7.29
N GLU A 105 1.96 8.51 7.02
CA GLU A 105 1.61 9.84 6.51
C GLU A 105 2.36 10.04 5.20
N GLY A 106 1.66 10.53 4.18
CA GLY A 106 2.24 10.83 2.90
C GLY A 106 3.27 11.94 3.03
N ALA A 107 4.45 11.72 2.47
CA ALA A 107 5.45 12.77 2.37
C ALA A 107 4.85 14.02 1.69
N PRO A 108 5.22 15.23 2.13
CA PRO A 108 4.79 16.46 1.48
C PRO A 108 5.16 16.42 0.00
N LEU A 109 4.22 16.80 -0.86
CA LEU A 109 4.53 16.93 -2.28
C LEU A 109 5.45 18.14 -2.49
N GLN A 110 6.55 17.91 -3.19
CA GLN A 110 7.42 19.02 -3.63
C GLN A 110 6.74 19.85 -4.74
N GLN A 111 5.79 19.27 -5.47
CA GLN A 111 5.03 19.93 -6.52
C GLN A 111 3.54 19.57 -6.34
N GLY A 112 2.68 20.57 -6.19
CA GLY A 112 1.25 20.37 -5.88
C GLY A 112 0.42 19.82 -7.04
N ILE A 113 -0.89 19.69 -6.81
CA ILE A 113 -1.92 19.06 -7.69
C ILE A 113 -1.88 19.51 -9.17
N ALA A 114 -1.35 20.70 -9.47
CA ALA A 114 -1.21 21.21 -10.82
C ALA A 114 0.00 20.66 -11.61
N SER A 115 0.87 19.87 -10.99
CA SER A 115 2.06 19.32 -11.65
C SER A 115 1.79 17.93 -12.26
N PRO A 116 2.31 17.63 -13.46
CA PRO A 116 2.32 16.25 -13.94
C PRO A 116 3.25 15.39 -13.06
N TYR A 117 2.84 14.15 -12.78
CA TYR A 117 3.62 13.15 -12.03
C TYR A 117 3.90 13.48 -10.54
N THR A 118 2.88 13.91 -9.80
CA THR A 118 2.93 14.10 -8.33
C THR A 118 2.78 12.80 -7.53
N GLY A 119 2.91 11.64 -8.19
CA GLY A 119 3.04 10.36 -7.49
C GLY A 119 4.32 10.34 -6.65
N HIS A 120 4.41 9.44 -5.67
CA HIS A 120 5.53 9.36 -4.73
C HIS A 120 6.91 9.51 -5.41
N THR A 121 7.63 10.61 -5.13
CA THR A 121 9.01 10.85 -5.57
C THR A 121 10.05 10.48 -4.50
N ALA A 122 9.80 9.44 -3.70
CA ALA A 122 10.85 8.98 -2.80
C ALA A 122 11.97 8.32 -3.62
N PRO A 123 13.24 8.61 -3.29
CA PRO A 123 14.33 7.77 -3.76
C PRO A 123 14.11 6.35 -3.20
N ILE A 124 13.97 5.37 -4.09
CA ILE A 124 13.91 3.96 -3.74
C ILE A 124 15.29 3.35 -4.01
N GLU A 125 15.87 2.71 -2.99
CA GLU A 125 17.00 1.80 -3.20
C GLU A 125 16.44 0.48 -3.73
N ILE A 126 16.76 0.16 -4.98
CA ILE A 126 16.42 -1.12 -5.58
C ILE A 126 17.68 -2.00 -5.48
N PRO A 127 17.65 -3.12 -4.72
CA PRO A 127 18.81 -4.00 -4.60
C PRO A 127 19.34 -4.43 -5.97
N GLY A 128 20.63 -4.19 -6.20
CA GLY A 128 21.28 -4.52 -7.47
C GLY A 128 21.02 -3.53 -8.61
N ILE A 129 20.33 -2.41 -8.37
CA ILE A 129 20.07 -1.35 -9.35
C ILE A 129 20.49 0.00 -8.79
N ALA A 130 21.31 0.72 -9.53
CA ALA A 130 21.76 2.07 -9.22
C ALA A 130 20.60 3.07 -9.34
N SER A 131 20.73 4.24 -8.71
CA SER A 131 19.74 5.32 -8.80
C SER A 131 19.51 5.84 -10.23
N ASP A 132 20.41 5.55 -11.16
CA ASP A 132 20.29 5.86 -12.59
C ASP A 132 19.73 4.70 -13.44
N GLY A 133 19.27 3.63 -12.80
CA GLY A 133 18.65 2.46 -13.43
C GLY A 133 19.63 1.42 -13.97
N ARG A 134 20.95 1.62 -13.85
CA ARG A 134 21.93 0.60 -14.25
C ARG A 134 22.01 -0.54 -13.24
N ALA A 135 22.31 -1.75 -13.69
CA ALA A 135 22.63 -2.84 -12.79
C ALA A 135 23.94 -2.55 -12.03
N LEU A 136 23.90 -2.69 -10.70
CA LEU A 136 25.08 -2.71 -9.86
C LEU A 136 25.69 -4.10 -10.01
N SER A 137 26.88 -4.19 -10.63
CA SER A 137 27.65 -5.43 -10.68
C SER A 137 27.96 -5.90 -9.26
N GLN A 138 27.66 -7.17 -8.97
CA GLN A 138 28.01 -7.84 -7.70
C GLN A 138 29.52 -7.82 -7.44
#